data_AF-A0A1W9VT21-F1
#
_entry.id   AF-A0A1W9VT21-F1
#
_cell.length_a   1.000
_cell.length_b   1.000
_cell.length_c   1.000
_cell.angle_alpha   90.00
_cell.angle_beta   90.00
_cell.angle_gamma   90.00
#
_symmetry.space_group_name_H-M   'P 1'
#
loop_
_entity.id
_entity.type
_entity.pdbx_description
1 polymer ?
#
loop_
_entity_poly.entity_id
_entity_poly.type
_entity_poly.pdbx_seq_one_letter_code
_entity_poly.pdbx_strand_id
1 'polypeptide(L)'
;MGSDRQKVLREVHRVLADDGVFIGFTMCNRVPKEMLKFYDEGTSDIIINGVAGRHIGSDKDIIAELENSGFTVIKQHIELDEENSDELIYLVKSK
;
A
#
# COMPACT_ATOMS: atom_id res chain seq x y z
N MET A 1 -8.31 -9.02 -0.44
CA MET A 1 -8.16 -7.71 -1.09
C MET A 1 -7.92 -7.94 -2.59
N GLY A 2 -8.10 -6.97 -3.48
CA GLY A 2 -8.07 -7.21 -4.92
C GLY A 2 -8.22 -5.90 -5.70
N SER A 3 -9.04 -5.88 -6.76
CA SER A 3 -9.30 -4.65 -7.54
C SER A 3 -9.85 -3.47 -6.72
N ASP A 4 -10.27 -3.70 -5.49
CA ASP A 4 -10.84 -2.69 -4.60
C ASP A 4 -9.83 -1.62 -4.20
N ARG A 5 -8.54 -1.96 -4.03
CA ARG A 5 -7.49 -0.95 -3.77
C ARG A 5 -7.42 0.05 -4.91
N GLN A 6 -7.36 -0.44 -6.15
CA GLN A 6 -7.35 0.41 -7.33
C GLN A 6 -8.62 1.27 -7.44
N LYS A 7 -9.78 0.77 -7.02
CA LYS A 7 -11.01 1.58 -6.99
C LYS A 7 -10.91 2.69 -5.96
N VAL A 8 -10.45 2.39 -4.75
CA VAL A 8 -10.26 3.39 -3.68
C VAL A 8 -9.28 4.46 -4.15
N LEU A 9 -8.11 4.08 -4.67
CA LEU A 9 -7.10 5.03 -5.14
C LEU A 9 -7.63 5.93 -6.27
N ARG A 10 -8.39 5.38 -7.22
CA ARG A 10 -9.05 6.19 -8.27
C ARG A 10 -10.09 7.15 -7.72
N GLU A 11 -10.88 6.74 -6.73
CA GLU A 11 -11.84 7.63 -6.09
C GLU A 11 -11.16 8.73 -5.27
N VAL A 12 -10.06 8.41 -4.56
CA VAL A 12 -9.23 9.41 -3.88
C VAL A 12 -8.69 10.42 -4.89
N HIS A 13 -8.12 9.96 -6.01
CA HIS A 13 -7.66 10.85 -7.08
C HIS A 13 -8.80 11.74 -7.61
N ARG A 14 -9.98 11.18 -7.85
CA ARG A 14 -11.13 11.90 -8.41
C ARG A 14 -11.65 13.02 -7.50
N VAL A 15 -11.55 12.89 -6.19
CA VAL A 15 -12.11 13.86 -5.23
C VAL A 15 -11.10 14.90 -4.76
N LEU A 16 -9.81 14.69 -5.00
CA LEU A 16 -8.80 15.70 -4.73
C LEU A 16 -8.96 16.86 -5.70
N ALA A 17 -8.71 18.07 -5.21
CA ALA A 17 -8.55 19.23 -6.09
C ALA A 17 -7.33 19.05 -6.99
N ASP A 18 -7.25 19.83 -8.07
CA ASP A 18 -6.06 19.93 -8.90
C ASP A 18 -4.83 20.21 -8.03
N ASP A 19 -3.74 19.50 -8.28
CA ASP A 19 -2.50 19.50 -7.47
C ASP A 19 -2.68 19.07 -5.99
N GLY A 20 -3.84 18.53 -5.62
CA GLY A 20 -4.13 17.98 -4.30
C GLY A 20 -3.21 16.81 -3.95
N VAL A 21 -2.87 16.67 -2.68
CA VAL A 21 -1.92 15.66 -2.21
C VAL A 21 -2.60 14.53 -1.42
N PHE A 22 -2.07 13.32 -1.57
CA PHE A 22 -2.41 12.16 -0.79
C PHE A 22 -1.15 11.61 -0.12
N ILE A 23 -1.21 11.43 1.20
CA ILE A 23 -0.14 10.85 2.00
C ILE A 23 -0.65 9.53 2.54
N GLY A 24 0.17 8.49 2.43
CA GLY A 24 -0.14 7.19 2.99
C GLY A 24 1.12 6.51 3.49
N PHE A 25 0.89 5.50 4.33
CA PHE A 25 1.91 4.58 4.81
C PHE A 25 1.33 3.18 4.78
N THR A 26 2.15 2.19 4.42
CA THR A 26 1.74 0.79 4.40
C THR A 26 2.94 -0.11 4.54
N MET A 27 2.75 -1.26 5.18
CA MET A 27 3.76 -2.32 5.21
C MET A 27 4.03 -2.83 3.79
N CYS A 28 5.29 -3.15 3.51
CA CYS A 28 5.75 -3.64 2.22
C CYS A 28 6.91 -4.63 2.40
N ASN A 29 7.31 -5.31 1.33
CA ASN A 29 8.51 -6.15 1.19
C ASN A 29 8.63 -7.35 2.14
N ARG A 30 8.75 -7.12 3.46
CA ARG A 30 8.96 -8.16 4.47
C ARG A 30 7.72 -8.35 5.32
N VAL A 31 7.32 -9.60 5.45
CA VAL A 31 6.29 -10.02 6.39
C VAL A 31 6.92 -10.17 7.79
N PRO A 32 6.34 -9.57 8.85
CA PRO A 32 6.81 -9.77 10.21
C PRO A 32 6.77 -11.25 10.60
N LYS A 33 7.74 -11.71 11.40
CA LYS A 33 7.90 -13.15 11.70
C LYS A 33 6.68 -13.74 12.39
N GLU A 34 6.08 -12.99 13.29
CA GLU A 34 4.88 -13.34 14.05
C GLU A 34 3.62 -13.40 13.18
N MET A 35 3.63 -12.72 12.04
CA MET A 35 2.54 -12.67 11.07
C MET A 35 2.69 -13.69 9.94
N LEU A 36 3.87 -14.31 9.76
CA LEU A 36 4.13 -15.31 8.71
C LEU A 36 3.12 -16.46 8.70
N LYS A 37 2.66 -16.91 9.87
CA LYS A 37 1.67 -18.00 9.99
C LYS A 37 0.28 -17.64 9.44
N PHE A 38 0.01 -16.36 9.23
CA PHE A 38 -1.23 -15.82 8.67
C PHE A 38 -1.04 -15.32 7.24
N TYR A 39 0.18 -15.37 6.69
CA TYR A 39 0.49 -14.89 5.37
C TYR A 39 0.13 -15.91 4.30
N ASP A 40 -0.65 -15.48 3.32
CA ASP A 40 -0.98 -16.27 2.14
C ASP A 40 -0.09 -15.86 0.97
N GLU A 41 0.84 -16.74 0.57
CA GLU A 41 1.80 -16.45 -0.51
C GLU A 41 1.12 -16.24 -1.88
N GLY A 42 -0.08 -16.79 -2.10
CA GLY A 42 -0.80 -16.67 -3.36
C GLY A 42 -1.43 -15.30 -3.60
N THR A 43 -1.84 -14.62 -2.52
CA THR A 43 -2.50 -13.31 -2.57
C THR A 43 -1.66 -12.18 -1.94
N SER A 44 -0.58 -12.54 -1.27
CA SER A 44 0.24 -11.65 -0.43
C SER A 44 -0.57 -10.95 0.67
N ASP A 45 -1.68 -11.53 1.10
CA ASP A 45 -2.54 -11.01 2.18
C ASP A 45 -2.22 -11.72 3.51
N ILE A 46 -2.32 -10.97 4.61
CA ILE A 46 -2.46 -11.50 5.96
C ILE A 46 -3.94 -11.82 6.20
N ILE A 47 -4.22 -13.11 6.43
CA ILE A 47 -5.56 -13.64 6.60
C ILE A 47 -5.71 -14.23 8.01
N ILE A 48 -6.62 -13.66 8.80
CA ILE A 48 -6.92 -14.12 10.15
C ILE A 48 -8.40 -14.51 10.21
N ASN A 49 -8.69 -15.75 10.60
CA ASN A 49 -10.05 -16.30 10.67
C ASN A 49 -10.85 -16.16 9.36
N GLY A 50 -10.17 -16.31 8.21
CA GLY A 50 -10.79 -16.18 6.87
C GLY A 50 -11.02 -14.75 6.40
N VAL A 51 -10.57 -13.74 7.16
CA VAL A 51 -10.68 -12.33 6.81
C VAL A 51 -9.30 -11.79 6.41
N ALA A 52 -9.20 -11.30 5.18
CA ALA A 52 -8.00 -10.62 4.70
C ALA A 52 -7.94 -9.22 5.33
N GLY A 53 -6.92 -8.96 6.14
CA GLY A 53 -6.77 -7.72 6.90
C GLY A 53 -5.72 -6.76 6.35
N ARG A 54 -4.57 -7.28 5.89
CA ARG A 54 -3.47 -6.46 5.38
C ARG A 54 -2.82 -7.10 4.16
N HIS A 55 -2.55 -6.32 3.13
CA HIS A 55 -1.77 -6.76 1.97
C HIS A 55 -0.30 -6.37 2.16
N ILE A 56 0.63 -7.29 1.91
CA ILE A 56 2.09 -7.06 1.98
C ILE A 56 2.66 -7.21 0.57
N GLY A 57 2.54 -6.15 -0.23
CA GLY A 57 3.12 -6.09 -1.58
C GLY A 57 4.58 -5.63 -1.56
N SER A 58 5.25 -5.69 -2.72
CA SER A 58 6.54 -5.00 -2.87
C SER A 58 6.31 -3.48 -2.89
N ASP A 59 7.30 -2.73 -2.44
CA ASP A 59 7.30 -1.26 -2.54
C ASP A 59 7.03 -0.80 -3.99
N LYS A 60 7.67 -1.46 -4.96
CA LYS A 60 7.52 -1.16 -6.39
C LYS A 60 6.09 -1.37 -6.89
N ASP A 61 5.45 -2.46 -6.50
CA ASP A 61 4.08 -2.76 -6.93
C ASP A 61 3.09 -1.75 -6.33
N ILE A 62 3.28 -1.36 -5.07
CA ILE A 62 2.44 -0.36 -4.41
C ILE A 62 2.58 1.01 -5.10
N ILE A 63 3.80 1.40 -5.46
CA ILE A 63 4.04 2.62 -6.21
C ILE A 63 3.41 2.56 -7.61
N ALA A 64 3.55 1.43 -8.30
CA ALA A 64 2.89 1.23 -9.58
C ALA A 64 1.35 1.30 -9.47
N GLU A 65 0.74 0.77 -8.41
CA GLU A 65 -0.71 0.91 -8.14
C GLU A 65 -1.14 2.39 -8.02
N LEU A 66 -0.34 3.20 -7.30
CA LEU A 66 -0.58 4.64 -7.15
C LEU A 66 -0.49 5.36 -8.51
N GLU A 67 0.59 5.12 -9.26
CA GLU A 67 0.80 5.73 -10.58
C GLU A 67 -0.30 5.32 -11.58
N ASN A 68 -0.68 4.05 -11.60
CA ASN A 68 -1.78 3.53 -12.42
C ASN A 68 -3.15 4.09 -12.03
N SER A 69 -3.27 4.69 -10.84
CA SER A 69 -4.48 5.38 -10.38
C SER A 69 -4.53 6.86 -10.78
N GLY A 70 -3.50 7.36 -11.47
CA GLY A 70 -3.42 8.75 -11.96
C GLY A 70 -2.48 9.64 -11.14
N PHE A 71 -2.00 9.16 -9.99
CA PHE A 71 -1.12 9.95 -9.14
C PHE A 71 0.28 10.12 -9.71
N THR A 72 0.96 11.18 -9.29
CA THR A 72 2.40 11.37 -9.47
C THR A 72 3.09 11.23 -8.11
N VAL A 73 4.10 10.36 -8.01
CA VAL A 73 4.90 10.26 -6.78
C VAL A 73 5.79 11.49 -6.63
N ILE A 74 5.66 12.18 -5.51
CA ILE A 74 6.50 13.34 -5.16
C ILE A 74 7.66 12.91 -4.27
N LYS A 75 7.38 12.06 -3.28
CA LYS A 75 8.37 11.51 -2.36
C LYS A 75 7.92 10.14 -1.90
N GLN A 76 8.88 9.24 -1.73
CA GLN A 76 8.69 7.96 -1.07
C GLN A 76 9.96 7.58 -0.31
N HIS A 77 9.80 6.85 0.78
CA HIS A 77 10.91 6.19 1.46
C HIS A 77 10.40 5.03 2.29
N ILE A 78 11.30 4.11 2.63
CA ILE A 78 11.01 2.96 3.49
C ILE A 78 11.64 3.22 4.85
N GLU A 79 10.87 3.02 5.91
CA GLU A 79 11.33 3.02 7.30
C GLU A 79 11.11 1.64 7.91
N LEU A 80 11.81 1.36 9.01
CA LEU A 80 11.50 0.20 9.85
C LEU A 80 10.53 0.64 10.93
N ASP A 81 9.42 -0.07 11.08
CA ASP A 81 8.52 0.13 12.21
C ASP A 81 9.09 -0.45 13.53
N GLU A 82 8.35 -0.29 14.62
CA GLU A 82 8.74 -0.80 15.95
C GLU A 82 8.92 -2.33 15.99
N GLU A 83 8.34 -3.05 15.02
CA GLU A 83 8.38 -4.51 14.89
C GLU A 83 9.48 -4.97 13.89
N ASN A 84 10.29 -4.05 13.36
CA ASN A 84 11.28 -4.27 12.30
C ASN A 84 10.68 -4.71 10.94
N SER A 85 9.48 -4.25 10.65
CA SER A 85 8.82 -4.42 9.37
C SER A 85 9.13 -3.24 8.45
N ASP A 86 9.28 -3.51 7.15
CA ASP A 86 9.49 -2.45 6.16
C ASP A 86 8.15 -1.71 5.94
N GLU A 87 8.09 -0.42 6.26
CA GLU A 87 6.94 0.46 6.03
C GLU A 87 7.26 1.48 4.94
N LEU A 88 6.49 1.44 3.85
CA LEU A 88 6.56 2.42 2.77
C LEU A 88 5.71 3.63 3.13
N ILE A 89 6.36 4.78 3.24
CA ILE A 89 5.71 6.09 3.39
C ILE A 89 5.79 6.81 2.06
N TYR A 90 4.66 7.33 1.58
CA TYR A 90 4.58 8.01 0.30
C TYR A 90 3.77 9.30 0.38
N LEU A 91 4.19 10.27 -0.43
CA LEU A 91 3.48 11.48 -0.76
C LEU A 91 3.28 11.51 -2.27
N VAL A 92 2.02 11.52 -2.69
CA VAL A 92 1.63 11.58 -4.09
C VAL A 92 0.73 12.77 -4.36
N LYS A 93 0.71 13.22 -5.61
CA LYS A 93 -0.08 14.36 -6.07
C LYS A 93 -1.08 13.92 -7.14
N SER A 94 -2.33 14.38 -7.02
CA SER A 94 -3.32 14.28 -8.09
C SER A 94 -2.87 15.14 -9.27
N LYS A 95 -2.95 14.58 -10.48
CA LYS A 95 -2.68 15.36 -11.71
C LYS A 95 -3.87 16.25 -12.05
#